data_AF-A0A1M5ZWP6-F1
#
_entry.id   AF-A0A1M5ZWP6-F1
#
_cell.length_a   1.000
_cell.length_b   1.000
_cell.length_c   1.000
_cell.angle_alpha   90.00
_cell.angle_beta   90.00
_cell.angle_gamma   90.00
#
_symmetry.space_group_name_H-M   'P 1'
#
loop_
_entity.id
_entity.type
_entity.pdbx_description
1 polymer ?
#
loop_
_entity_poly.entity_id
_entity_poly.type
_entity_poly.pdbx_seq_one_letter_code
_entity_poly.pdbx_strand_id
1 'polypeptide(L)'
;MLSHLVQQLFSDTPRSTLYHYTTLGGLLGIVQSKVLWASDVRYMNDAAELHHTLGLLKQTIQERIQRGDEQAGLLKHFSHWINQRLNKGHMLFAASFRANGNLLSQWRGYSTVGKGVSLGFHPEHIIHWAREQQFQAGRCIYDPYRQKQLVEQAVDAVCRMNLPEEALFAAVETDLLRLAVLLKHPSFREEDEWRVILPVVHHELDVRVKFREGNAMLKPYTEFALYSAEQPMALEHVYLGPGPDPTLSVNSLHLFFHQHQLMPCRGIADSNIPYRAC
;
A
#
# COMPACT_ATOMS: atom_id res chain seq x y z
N MET A 1 -12.00 13.07 -16.02
CA MET A 1 -11.21 14.07 -15.26
C MET A 1 -10.57 13.45 -14.02
N LEU A 2 -11.33 12.84 -13.11
CA LEU A 2 -10.76 12.17 -11.93
C LEU A 2 -9.82 11.01 -12.29
N SER A 3 -10.17 10.17 -13.25
CA SER A 3 -9.33 9.05 -13.69
C SER A 3 -7.95 9.49 -14.19
N HIS A 4 -7.88 10.62 -14.90
CA HIS A 4 -6.62 11.20 -15.36
C HIS A 4 -5.79 11.74 -14.19
N LEU A 5 -6.43 12.45 -13.25
CA LEU A 5 -5.77 12.92 -12.02
C LEU A 5 -5.14 11.74 -11.26
N VAL A 6 -5.92 10.69 -11.02
CA VAL A 6 -5.46 9.50 -10.31
C VAL A 6 -4.35 8.82 -11.09
N GLN A 7 -4.48 8.66 -12.41
CA GLN A 7 -3.45 8.05 -13.26
C GLN A 7 -2.10 8.79 -13.17
N GLN A 8 -2.10 10.12 -13.05
CA GLN A 8 -0.87 10.88 -12.85
C GLN A 8 -0.19 10.55 -11.51
N LEU A 9 -0.94 10.29 -10.44
CA LEU A 9 -0.38 9.91 -9.13
C LEU A 9 0.34 8.55 -9.17
N PHE A 10 -0.01 7.70 -10.14
CA PHE A 10 0.63 6.41 -10.41
C PHE A 10 1.72 6.46 -11.50
N SER A 11 2.07 7.66 -11.98
CA SER A 11 3.14 7.82 -12.97
C SER A 11 4.53 7.99 -12.37
N ASP A 12 4.59 8.32 -11.07
CA ASP A 12 5.86 8.47 -10.35
C ASP A 12 6.58 7.12 -10.26
N THR A 13 7.90 7.14 -10.45
CA THR A 13 8.74 5.94 -10.38
C THR A 13 9.74 6.04 -9.22
N PRO A 14 9.83 5.00 -8.38
CA PRO A 14 10.80 4.99 -7.29
C PRO A 14 12.21 4.89 -7.87
N ARG A 15 13.13 5.70 -7.32
CA ARG A 15 14.54 5.74 -7.77
C ARG A 15 15.50 5.01 -6.83
N SER A 16 15.07 4.79 -5.60
CA SER A 16 15.82 4.07 -4.57
C SER A 16 15.28 2.65 -4.41
N THR A 17 16.10 1.78 -3.81
CA THR A 17 15.67 0.46 -3.34
C THR A 17 14.36 0.56 -2.55
N LEU A 18 13.44 -0.34 -2.84
CA LEU A 18 12.17 -0.46 -2.15
C LEU A 18 12.25 -1.58 -1.12
N TYR A 19 12.04 -1.23 0.15
CA TYR A 19 12.16 -2.14 1.26
C TYR A 19 10.80 -2.61 1.76
N HIS A 20 10.64 -3.92 1.90
CA HIS A 20 9.49 -4.54 2.54
C HIS A 20 9.89 -5.10 3.91
N TYR A 21 9.37 -4.49 4.98
CA TYR A 21 9.58 -4.97 6.34
C TYR A 21 8.67 -6.15 6.63
N THR A 22 9.24 -7.20 7.22
CA THR A 22 8.49 -8.39 7.59
C THR A 22 9.18 -9.17 8.71
N THR A 23 8.59 -10.28 9.12
CA THR A 23 9.20 -11.22 10.06
C THR A 23 10.03 -12.27 9.34
N LEU A 24 10.87 -13.02 10.06
CA LEU A 24 11.55 -14.20 9.51
C LEU A 24 10.55 -15.21 8.89
N GLY A 25 9.37 -15.39 9.50
CA GLY A 25 8.32 -16.24 8.91
C GLY A 25 7.78 -15.68 7.59
N GLY A 26 7.61 -14.36 7.50
CA GLY A 26 7.25 -13.70 6.26
C GLY A 26 8.33 -13.81 5.18
N LEU A 27 9.61 -13.71 5.56
CA LEU A 27 10.73 -13.97 4.67
C LEU A 27 10.70 -15.38 4.10
N LEU A 28 10.50 -16.40 4.95
CA LEU A 28 10.39 -17.79 4.50
C LEU A 28 9.28 -17.92 3.46
N GLY A 29 8.09 -17.39 3.76
CA GLY A 29 6.96 -17.38 2.84
C GLY A 29 7.30 -16.72 1.50
N ILE A 30 7.83 -15.49 1.52
CA ILE A 30 8.15 -14.72 0.31
C ILE A 30 9.22 -15.44 -0.54
N VAL A 31 10.29 -15.95 0.06
CA VAL A 31 11.38 -16.59 -0.69
C VAL A 31 10.99 -17.95 -1.24
N GLN A 32 10.15 -18.71 -0.53
CA GLN A 32 9.70 -20.04 -0.97
C GLN A 32 8.62 -19.94 -2.05
N SER A 33 7.67 -19.02 -1.89
CA SER A 33 6.56 -18.84 -2.83
C SER A 33 6.86 -17.89 -3.99
N LYS A 34 7.89 -17.04 -3.85
CA LYS A 34 8.24 -15.96 -4.79
C LYS A 34 7.10 -14.94 -4.99
N VAL A 35 6.23 -14.77 -3.99
CA VAL A 35 5.14 -13.78 -4.02
C VAL A 35 5.16 -12.90 -2.77
N LEU A 36 4.74 -11.65 -2.94
CA LEU A 36 4.25 -10.81 -1.85
C LEU A 36 2.73 -10.91 -1.78
N TRP A 37 2.17 -10.79 -0.59
CA TRP A 37 0.72 -10.76 -0.43
C TRP A 37 0.21 -9.32 -0.39
N ALA A 38 -0.46 -8.89 -1.45
CA ALA A 38 -1.18 -7.63 -1.48
C ALA A 38 -2.53 -7.83 -0.76
N SER A 39 -2.70 -7.20 0.39
CA SER A 39 -3.89 -7.41 1.24
C SER A 39 -4.93 -6.33 0.96
N ASP A 40 -6.20 -6.63 1.16
CA ASP A 40 -7.23 -5.59 1.06
C ASP A 40 -6.95 -4.52 2.12
N VAL A 41 -6.87 -3.27 1.68
CA VAL A 41 -6.48 -2.11 2.51
C VAL A 41 -7.37 -1.90 3.73
N ARG A 42 -8.62 -2.40 3.71
CA ARG A 42 -9.54 -2.33 4.86
C ARG A 42 -9.13 -3.26 6.00
N TYR A 43 -8.34 -4.28 5.69
CA TYR A 43 -7.87 -5.30 6.64
C TYR A 43 -6.40 -5.10 7.06
N MET A 44 -5.75 -4.07 6.52
CA MET A 44 -4.40 -3.65 6.92
C MET A 44 -4.48 -2.74 8.15
N ASN A 45 -3.34 -2.47 8.80
CA ASN A 45 -3.26 -1.45 9.86
C ASN A 45 -3.69 -0.05 9.36
N ASP A 46 -3.76 0.09 8.03
CA ASP A 46 -4.13 1.27 7.25
C ASP A 46 -5.64 1.55 7.17
N ALA A 47 -6.49 0.83 7.92
CA ALA A 47 -7.92 1.18 8.02
C ALA A 47 -8.09 2.66 8.43
N ALA A 48 -7.19 3.20 9.27
CA ALA A 48 -7.17 4.61 9.64
C ALA A 48 -6.96 5.58 8.45
N GLU A 49 -6.32 5.15 7.36
CA GLU A 49 -6.01 5.99 6.21
C GLU A 49 -7.20 6.16 5.27
N LEU A 50 -7.99 5.10 5.09
CA LEU A 50 -9.29 5.23 4.45
C LEU A 50 -10.16 6.24 5.22
N HIS A 51 -10.17 6.14 6.55
CA HIS A 51 -10.88 7.11 7.39
C HIS A 51 -10.32 8.54 7.26
N HIS A 52 -9.00 8.69 7.13
CA HIS A 52 -8.35 9.99 6.88
C HIS A 52 -8.87 10.64 5.59
N THR A 53 -8.85 9.89 4.48
CA THR A 53 -9.33 10.43 3.18
C THR A 53 -10.79 10.83 3.22
N LEU A 54 -11.64 10.03 3.87
CA LEU A 54 -13.04 10.42 4.06
C LEU A 54 -13.20 11.67 4.89
N GLY A 55 -12.39 11.83 5.94
CA GLY A 55 -12.39 13.02 6.76
C GLY A 55 -12.15 14.26 5.90
N LEU A 56 -11.13 14.19 5.03
CA LEU A 56 -10.82 15.25 4.07
C LEU A 56 -11.96 15.51 3.08
N LEU A 57 -12.56 14.45 2.50
CA LEU A 57 -13.71 14.57 1.58
C LEU A 57 -14.90 15.23 2.26
N LYS A 58 -15.30 14.75 3.45
CA LYS A 58 -16.42 15.29 4.22
C LYS A 58 -16.19 16.75 4.58
N GLN A 59 -15.00 17.09 5.06
CA GLN A 59 -14.65 18.46 5.41
C GLN A 59 -14.76 19.36 4.18
N THR A 60 -14.19 18.95 3.04
CA THR A 60 -14.23 19.73 1.79
C THR A 60 -15.66 19.93 1.29
N ILE A 61 -16.47 18.87 1.32
CA ILE A 61 -17.90 18.93 0.96
C ILE A 61 -18.66 19.88 1.90
N GLN A 62 -18.44 19.78 3.21
CA GLN A 62 -19.10 20.62 4.19
C GLN A 62 -18.73 22.10 4.02
N GLU A 63 -17.45 22.40 3.81
CA GLU A 63 -16.96 23.76 3.53
C GLU A 63 -17.64 24.35 2.28
N ARG A 64 -17.81 23.56 1.22
CA ARG A 64 -18.51 24.00 0.00
C ARG A 64 -20.00 24.27 0.21
N ILE A 65 -20.69 23.35 0.90
CA ILE A 65 -22.12 23.53 1.22
C ILE A 65 -22.32 24.80 2.05
N GLN A 66 -21.46 25.06 3.04
CA GLN A 66 -21.55 26.27 3.89
C GLN A 66 -21.29 27.56 3.12
N ARG A 67 -20.49 27.50 2.04
CA ARG A 67 -20.22 28.64 1.15
C ARG A 67 -21.32 28.89 0.10
N GLY A 68 -22.37 28.07 0.08
CA GLY A 68 -23.48 28.22 -0.86
C GLY A 68 -23.19 27.68 -2.26
N ASP A 69 -22.39 26.61 -2.38
CA ASP A 69 -22.16 25.91 -3.64
C ASP A 69 -23.50 25.51 -4.31
N GLU A 70 -23.66 25.82 -5.59
CA GLU A 70 -24.88 25.54 -6.37
C GLU A 70 -25.21 24.04 -6.41
N GLN A 71 -24.20 23.18 -6.27
CA GLN A 71 -24.33 21.72 -6.26
C GLN A 71 -24.52 21.14 -4.85
N ALA A 72 -24.89 21.95 -3.85
CA ALA A 72 -25.01 21.52 -2.46
C ALA A 72 -25.93 20.28 -2.27
N GLY A 73 -26.97 20.11 -3.08
CA GLY A 73 -27.84 18.92 -3.06
C GLY A 73 -27.06 17.65 -3.41
N LEU A 74 -26.42 17.63 -4.58
CA LEU A 74 -25.57 16.53 -5.06
C LEU A 74 -24.47 16.22 -4.04
N LEU A 75 -23.80 17.23 -3.50
CA LEU A 75 -22.71 17.07 -2.54
C LEU A 75 -23.17 16.41 -1.23
N LYS A 76 -24.39 16.71 -0.76
CA LYS A 76 -24.97 16.03 0.42
C LYS A 76 -25.20 14.54 0.15
N HIS A 77 -25.79 14.20 -1.00
CA HIS A 77 -26.00 12.82 -1.40
C HIS A 77 -24.68 12.07 -1.58
N PHE A 78 -23.70 12.72 -2.21
CA PHE A 78 -22.35 12.17 -2.39
C PHE A 78 -21.68 11.88 -1.04
N SER A 79 -21.75 12.82 -0.09
CA SER A 79 -21.24 12.65 1.29
C SER A 79 -21.90 11.48 2.03
N HIS A 80 -23.21 11.30 1.85
CA HIS A 80 -23.91 10.15 2.41
C HIS A 80 -23.48 8.83 1.75
N TRP A 81 -23.32 8.82 0.44
CA TRP A 81 -22.91 7.64 -0.32
C TRP A 81 -21.49 7.16 0.04
N ILE A 82 -20.49 8.06 0.10
CA ILE A 82 -19.11 7.67 0.47
C ILE A 82 -19.03 7.06 1.87
N ASN A 83 -19.87 7.51 2.80
CA ASN A 83 -19.95 6.94 4.15
C ASN A 83 -20.39 5.48 4.18
N GLN A 84 -21.31 5.11 3.29
CA GLN A 84 -21.82 3.74 3.25
C GLN A 84 -20.87 2.79 2.50
N ARG A 85 -20.10 3.33 1.54
CA ARG A 85 -19.31 2.52 0.61
C ARG A 85 -17.99 2.01 1.17
N LEU A 86 -17.41 2.61 2.21
CA LEU A 86 -16.10 2.18 2.71
C LEU A 86 -16.03 0.72 3.14
N ASN A 87 -17.10 0.21 3.73
CA ASN A 87 -17.14 -1.16 4.24
C ASN A 87 -17.75 -2.15 3.25
N LYS A 88 -18.29 -1.67 2.12
CA LYS A 88 -19.09 -2.48 1.18
C LYS A 88 -18.73 -2.30 -0.30
N GLY A 89 -17.83 -1.37 -0.60
CA GLY A 89 -17.40 -1.04 -1.94
C GLY A 89 -16.32 -1.99 -2.47
N HIS A 90 -15.77 -1.64 -3.62
CA HIS A 90 -14.75 -2.42 -4.32
C HIS A 90 -13.55 -2.79 -3.42
N MET A 91 -12.97 -3.96 -3.67
CA MET A 91 -11.75 -4.40 -2.97
C MET A 91 -10.54 -3.73 -3.63
N LEU A 92 -9.62 -3.25 -2.80
CA LEU A 92 -8.38 -2.65 -3.26
C LEU A 92 -7.23 -3.33 -2.53
N PHE A 93 -6.40 -4.05 -3.28
CA PHE A 93 -5.32 -4.84 -2.71
C PHE A 93 -4.02 -4.07 -2.82
N ALA A 94 -3.31 -3.92 -1.71
CA ALA A 94 -2.04 -3.21 -1.66
C ALA A 94 -0.94 -4.03 -0.97
N ALA A 95 0.28 -3.91 -1.49
CA ALA A 95 1.50 -4.26 -0.78
C ALA A 95 2.39 -3.03 -0.66
N SER A 96 2.94 -2.84 0.53
CA SER A 96 3.67 -1.63 0.91
C SER A 96 5.18 -1.84 0.90
N PHE A 97 5.87 -0.81 0.45
CA PHE A 97 7.31 -0.69 0.45
C PHE A 97 7.71 0.68 0.97
N ARG A 98 8.97 0.81 1.38
CA ARG A 98 9.55 2.08 1.85
C ARG A 98 10.91 2.32 1.19
N ALA A 99 11.25 3.59 0.96
CA ALA A 99 12.54 3.96 0.35
C ALA A 99 13.79 3.69 1.24
N ASN A 100 13.62 3.53 2.56
CA ASN A 100 14.69 3.26 3.54
C ASN A 100 14.40 2.00 4.37
N GLY A 101 15.36 1.05 4.36
CA GLY A 101 15.25 -0.29 4.94
C GLY A 101 15.63 -0.45 6.40
N ASN A 102 16.08 0.59 7.11
CA ASN A 102 16.50 0.48 8.51
C ASN A 102 15.95 1.59 9.42
N LEU A 103 14.70 1.47 9.88
CA LEU A 103 14.04 2.44 10.76
C LEU A 103 13.39 1.75 11.95
N LEU A 104 13.63 2.28 13.15
CA LEU A 104 13.16 1.72 14.41
C LEU A 104 11.63 1.60 14.49
N SER A 105 10.89 2.59 14.01
CA SER A 105 9.42 2.54 14.03
C SER A 105 8.89 1.41 13.16
N GLN A 106 9.50 1.15 12.00
CA GLN A 106 9.13 0.06 11.11
C GLN A 106 9.41 -1.31 11.74
N TRP A 107 10.56 -1.45 12.42
CA TRP A 107 10.86 -2.67 13.18
C TRP A 107 9.80 -2.94 14.25
N ARG A 108 9.32 -1.91 14.95
CA ARG A 108 8.28 -2.06 15.98
C ARG A 108 6.90 -2.33 15.40
N GLY A 109 6.56 -1.73 14.26
CA GLY A 109 5.23 -1.81 13.66
C GLY A 109 5.00 -3.06 12.80
N TYR A 110 6.02 -3.53 12.09
CA TYR A 110 5.88 -4.55 11.03
C TYR A 110 6.73 -5.80 11.25
N SER A 111 7.41 -5.89 12.39
CA SER A 111 8.14 -7.10 12.76
C SER A 111 7.84 -7.54 14.19
N THR A 112 8.23 -8.77 14.52
CA THR A 112 8.25 -9.24 15.90
C THR A 112 9.62 -8.98 16.48
N VAL A 113 9.68 -8.53 17.75
CA VAL A 113 10.92 -8.29 18.48
C VAL A 113 11.89 -9.48 18.33
N GLY A 114 13.11 -9.21 17.85
CA GLY A 114 14.13 -10.24 17.63
C GLY A 114 13.98 -11.09 16.37
N LYS A 115 12.95 -10.85 15.53
CA LYS A 115 12.63 -11.69 14.36
C LYS A 115 12.31 -10.87 13.11
N GLY A 116 12.81 -9.64 13.02
CA GLY A 116 12.54 -8.73 11.90
C GLY A 116 13.58 -8.84 10.79
N VAL A 117 13.12 -8.69 9.55
CA VAL A 117 13.97 -8.46 8.38
C VAL A 117 13.34 -7.41 7.46
N SER A 118 14.17 -6.73 6.67
CA SER A 118 13.74 -5.78 5.65
C SER A 118 14.33 -6.18 4.31
N LEU A 119 13.47 -6.52 3.36
CA LEU A 119 13.86 -7.04 2.04
C LEU A 119 13.88 -5.89 1.04
N GLY A 120 15.06 -5.55 0.55
CA GLY A 120 15.28 -4.52 -0.45
C GLY A 120 15.20 -5.06 -1.86
N PHE A 121 14.32 -4.48 -2.65
CA PHE A 121 14.10 -4.80 -4.06
C PHE A 121 14.54 -3.64 -4.94
N HIS A 122 15.12 -3.96 -6.09
CA HIS A 122 15.41 -2.95 -7.10
C HIS A 122 14.09 -2.36 -7.61
N PRO A 123 13.94 -1.02 -7.69
CA PRO A 123 12.67 -0.39 -8.04
C PRO A 123 12.16 -0.83 -9.41
N GLU A 124 13.05 -0.98 -10.40
CA GLU A 124 12.66 -1.42 -11.74
C GLU A 124 12.04 -2.82 -11.76
N HIS A 125 12.48 -3.72 -10.87
CA HIS A 125 11.90 -5.07 -10.77
C HIS A 125 10.48 -4.99 -10.22
N ILE A 126 10.23 -4.17 -9.19
CA ILE A 126 8.89 -3.99 -8.64
C ILE A 126 7.95 -3.35 -9.68
N ILE A 127 8.42 -2.33 -10.40
CA ILE A 127 7.63 -1.67 -11.45
C ILE A 127 7.35 -2.62 -12.62
N HIS A 128 8.31 -3.43 -13.04
CA HIS A 128 8.13 -4.45 -14.06
C HIS A 128 7.00 -5.42 -13.66
N TRP A 129 7.12 -6.04 -12.49
CA TRP A 129 6.12 -7.00 -12.00
C TRP A 129 4.76 -6.36 -11.76
N ALA A 130 4.71 -5.08 -11.36
CA ALA A 130 3.47 -4.35 -11.24
C ALA A 130 2.74 -4.26 -12.58
N ARG A 131 3.45 -3.88 -13.65
CA ARG A 131 2.87 -3.75 -14.99
C ARG A 131 2.37 -5.10 -15.53
N GLU A 132 3.19 -6.16 -15.43
CA GLU A 132 2.82 -7.50 -15.93
C GLU A 132 1.56 -8.06 -15.25
N GLN A 133 1.30 -7.67 -14.00
CA GLN A 133 0.18 -8.17 -13.20
C GLN A 133 -0.97 -7.17 -13.05
N GLN A 134 -0.96 -6.09 -13.84
CA GLN A 134 -1.98 -5.01 -13.80
C GLN A 134 -2.05 -4.24 -12.47
N PHE A 135 -1.02 -4.33 -11.64
CA PHE A 135 -0.84 -3.47 -10.49
C PHE A 135 -0.32 -2.09 -10.93
N GLN A 136 -0.53 -1.11 -10.07
CA GLN A 136 -0.01 0.23 -10.23
C GLN A 136 0.83 0.60 -9.02
N ALA A 137 2.01 1.18 -9.24
CA ALA A 137 2.86 1.68 -8.17
C ALA A 137 2.58 3.16 -7.94
N GLY A 138 2.37 3.58 -6.69
CA GLY A 138 2.14 4.96 -6.33
C GLY A 138 2.82 5.34 -5.02
N ARG A 139 3.30 6.58 -4.94
CA ARG A 139 3.89 7.13 -3.72
C ARG A 139 2.79 7.68 -2.82
N CYS A 140 2.85 7.37 -1.53
CA CYS A 140 1.94 7.94 -0.55
C CYS A 140 2.17 9.46 -0.40
N ILE A 141 1.07 10.18 -0.24
CA ILE A 141 1.02 11.64 -0.18
C ILE A 141 0.67 12.03 1.24
N TYR A 142 1.56 12.80 1.87
CA TYR A 142 1.45 13.20 3.28
C TYR A 142 1.21 14.70 3.47
N ASP A 143 1.47 15.51 2.44
CA ASP A 143 1.37 16.96 2.52
C ASP A 143 -0.10 17.40 2.61
N PRO A 144 -0.55 18.04 3.71
CA PRO A 144 -1.97 18.37 3.90
C PRO A 144 -2.52 19.31 2.83
N TYR A 145 -1.70 20.24 2.33
CA TYR A 145 -2.12 21.18 1.30
C TYR A 145 -2.36 20.45 -0.02
N ARG A 146 -1.43 19.58 -0.44
CA ARG A 146 -1.58 18.74 -1.61
C ARG A 146 -2.77 17.79 -1.49
N GLN A 147 -2.98 17.19 -0.32
CA GLN A 147 -4.15 16.34 -0.06
C GLN A 147 -5.45 17.12 -0.26
N LYS A 148 -5.57 18.33 0.32
CA LYS A 148 -6.73 19.20 0.13
C LYS A 148 -6.98 19.52 -1.33
N GLN A 149 -5.93 19.89 -2.08
CA GLN A 149 -6.05 20.16 -3.53
C GLN A 149 -6.58 18.94 -4.31
N LEU A 150 -6.08 17.74 -4.03
CA LEU A 150 -6.52 16.52 -4.72
C LEU A 150 -7.98 16.19 -4.41
N VAL A 151 -8.38 16.37 -3.14
CA VAL A 151 -9.77 16.16 -2.71
C VAL A 151 -10.70 17.20 -3.32
N GLU A 152 -10.32 18.47 -3.38
CA GLU A 152 -11.08 19.53 -4.05
C GLU A 152 -11.27 19.20 -5.54
N GLN A 153 -10.22 18.75 -6.23
CA GLN A 153 -10.31 18.33 -7.64
C GLN A 153 -11.19 17.10 -7.84
N ALA A 154 -11.19 16.15 -6.89
CA ALA A 154 -12.07 15.00 -6.92
C ALA A 154 -13.54 15.42 -6.76
N VAL A 155 -13.83 16.33 -5.83
CA VAL A 155 -15.18 16.90 -5.65
C VAL A 155 -15.61 17.69 -6.88
N ASP A 156 -14.72 18.50 -7.47
CA ASP A 156 -15.00 19.21 -8.73
C ASP A 156 -15.33 18.25 -9.87
N ALA A 157 -14.62 17.13 -9.97
CA ALA A 157 -14.88 16.13 -10.99
C ALA A 157 -16.29 15.53 -10.85
N VAL A 158 -16.76 15.29 -9.62
CA VAL A 158 -18.13 14.82 -9.33
C VAL A 158 -19.15 15.88 -9.77
N CYS A 159 -18.95 17.15 -9.40
CA CYS A 159 -19.87 18.24 -9.74
C CYS A 159 -19.97 18.53 -11.24
N ARG A 160 -18.92 18.24 -12.03
CA ARG A 160 -18.89 18.50 -13.48
C ARG A 160 -19.46 17.36 -14.32
N MET A 161 -19.65 16.17 -13.75
CA MET A 161 -20.19 15.03 -14.48
C MET A 161 -21.70 15.12 -14.56
N ASN A 162 -22.24 15.16 -15.78
CA ASN A 162 -23.68 15.17 -16.01
C ASN A 162 -24.21 13.74 -16.15
N LEU A 163 -24.33 13.04 -15.02
CA LEU A 163 -24.85 11.68 -14.93
C LEU A 163 -25.90 11.60 -13.81
N PRO A 164 -26.88 10.68 -13.89
CA PRO A 164 -27.73 10.35 -12.74
C PRO A 164 -26.88 9.97 -11.53
N GLU A 165 -27.27 10.41 -10.32
CA GLU A 165 -26.43 10.30 -9.11
C GLU A 165 -25.90 8.87 -8.85
N GLU A 166 -26.73 7.85 -9.02
CA GLU A 166 -26.32 6.45 -8.81
C GLU A 166 -25.21 6.04 -9.79
N ALA A 167 -25.38 6.35 -11.08
CA ALA A 167 -24.38 6.07 -12.11
C ALA A 167 -23.11 6.92 -11.93
N LEU A 168 -23.28 8.18 -11.51
CA LEU A 168 -22.18 9.09 -11.19
C LEU A 168 -21.31 8.53 -10.06
N PHE A 169 -21.92 8.17 -8.93
CA PHE A 169 -21.17 7.70 -7.77
C PHE A 169 -20.47 6.38 -8.04
N ALA A 170 -21.13 5.44 -8.73
CA ALA A 170 -20.51 4.21 -9.19
C ALA A 170 -19.32 4.47 -10.14
N ALA A 171 -19.45 5.44 -11.05
CA ALA A 171 -18.38 5.78 -12.00
C ALA A 171 -17.12 6.37 -11.34
N VAL A 172 -17.25 7.04 -10.20
CA VAL A 172 -16.11 7.64 -9.47
C VAL A 172 -15.55 6.74 -8.37
N GLU A 173 -16.26 5.68 -7.97
CA GLU A 173 -15.91 4.82 -6.83
C GLU A 173 -14.47 4.32 -6.87
N THR A 174 -14.10 3.67 -7.98
CA THR A 174 -12.78 3.04 -8.13
C THR A 174 -11.65 4.08 -8.05
N ASP A 175 -11.83 5.24 -8.67
CA ASP A 175 -10.80 6.28 -8.66
C ASP A 175 -10.70 6.97 -7.29
N LEU A 176 -11.81 7.14 -6.58
CA LEU A 176 -11.79 7.64 -5.20
C LEU A 176 -11.08 6.68 -4.25
N LEU A 177 -11.32 5.37 -4.39
CA LEU A 177 -10.61 4.36 -3.59
C LEU A 177 -9.11 4.35 -3.91
N ARG A 178 -8.74 4.43 -5.19
CA ARG A 178 -7.33 4.53 -5.62
C ARG A 178 -6.66 5.79 -5.07
N LEU A 179 -7.37 6.92 -5.08
CA LEU A 179 -6.89 8.16 -4.44
C LEU A 179 -6.71 7.95 -2.93
N ALA A 180 -7.72 7.37 -2.25
CA ALA A 180 -7.71 7.19 -0.80
C ALA A 180 -6.54 6.34 -0.30
N VAL A 181 -6.14 5.34 -1.07
CA VAL A 181 -5.00 4.49 -0.72
C VAL A 181 -3.65 5.20 -0.90
N LEU A 182 -3.59 6.33 -1.58
CA LEU A 182 -2.37 7.14 -1.64
C LEU A 182 -2.35 8.25 -0.59
N LEU A 183 -3.49 8.69 -0.03
CA LEU A 183 -3.49 9.78 0.95
C LEU A 183 -3.27 9.23 2.36
N LYS A 184 -2.11 9.56 2.94
CA LYS A 184 -1.69 9.05 4.24
C LYS A 184 -1.62 10.17 5.27
N HIS A 185 -2.00 9.90 6.51
CA HIS A 185 -2.00 10.93 7.55
C HIS A 185 -0.57 11.49 7.76
N PRO A 186 -0.39 12.82 7.93
CA PRO A 186 0.94 13.45 7.97
C PRO A 186 1.89 12.90 9.05
N SER A 187 1.35 12.35 10.14
CA SER A 187 2.14 11.72 11.21
C SER A 187 2.97 10.51 10.76
N PHE A 188 2.58 9.86 9.66
CA PHE A 188 3.29 8.72 9.09
C PHE A 188 4.28 9.11 7.99
N ARG A 189 4.60 10.41 7.85
CA ARG A 189 5.54 10.90 6.83
C ARG A 189 6.91 10.23 6.89
N GLU A 190 7.33 9.76 8.07
CA GLU A 190 8.56 9.00 8.20
C GLU A 190 8.57 7.71 7.38
N GLU A 191 7.41 7.15 7.03
CA GLU A 191 7.32 5.88 6.30
C GLU A 191 7.76 6.00 4.84
N ASP A 192 7.74 7.20 4.24
CA ASP A 192 8.09 7.43 2.83
C ASP A 192 7.66 6.28 1.90
N GLU A 193 6.37 5.98 1.99
CA GLU A 193 5.80 4.72 1.54
C GLU A 193 5.49 4.75 0.03
N TRP A 194 5.72 3.61 -0.59
CA TRP A 194 5.29 3.26 -1.93
C TRP A 194 4.36 2.05 -1.85
N ARG A 195 3.28 2.07 -2.62
CA ARG A 195 2.34 0.96 -2.69
C ARG A 195 2.24 0.42 -4.10
N VAL A 196 2.25 -0.89 -4.25
CA VAL A 196 1.70 -1.54 -5.45
C VAL A 196 0.25 -1.88 -5.16
N ILE A 197 -0.65 -1.47 -6.06
CA ILE A 197 -2.09 -1.47 -5.85
C ILE A 197 -2.78 -2.17 -7.02
N LEU A 198 -3.65 -3.13 -6.73
CA LEU A 198 -4.53 -3.78 -7.69
C LEU A 198 -5.99 -3.41 -7.38
N PRO A 199 -6.63 -2.55 -8.20
CA PRO A 199 -8.05 -2.31 -8.09
C PRO A 199 -8.84 -3.51 -8.61
N VAL A 200 -9.63 -4.15 -7.76
CA VAL A 200 -10.55 -5.22 -8.16
C VAL A 200 -11.97 -4.67 -8.12
N VAL A 201 -12.48 -4.39 -9.32
CA VAL A 201 -13.85 -3.96 -9.55
C VAL A 201 -14.66 -5.23 -9.78
N HIS A 202 -15.40 -5.78 -8.80
CA HIS A 202 -16.60 -6.62 -9.05
C HIS A 202 -17.27 -7.17 -7.75
N HIS A 203 -18.56 -7.48 -7.91
CA HIS A 203 -19.55 -7.90 -6.90
C HIS A 203 -19.48 -9.40 -6.52
N GLU A 204 -18.78 -10.22 -7.32
CA GLU A 204 -18.52 -11.65 -7.10
C GLU A 204 -17.00 -11.82 -7.08
N LEU A 205 -16.46 -12.47 -6.05
CA LEU A 205 -15.04 -12.50 -5.74
C LEU A 205 -14.20 -12.89 -6.98
N ASP A 206 -13.30 -12.00 -7.39
CA ASP A 206 -12.30 -12.27 -8.43
C ASP A 206 -11.51 -13.54 -8.06
N VAL A 207 -11.30 -14.43 -9.03
CA VAL A 207 -10.63 -15.73 -8.84
C VAL A 207 -9.21 -15.61 -8.27
N ARG A 208 -8.59 -14.43 -8.37
CA ARG A 208 -7.28 -14.11 -7.78
C ARG A 208 -7.34 -13.85 -6.28
N VAL A 209 -8.52 -13.58 -5.72
CA VAL A 209 -8.69 -13.29 -4.30
C VAL A 209 -8.61 -14.57 -3.50
N LYS A 210 -7.59 -14.64 -2.66
CA LYS A 210 -7.34 -15.69 -1.69
C LYS A 210 -7.61 -15.18 -0.28
N PHE A 211 -7.70 -16.08 0.68
CA PHE A 211 -7.95 -15.76 2.08
C PHE A 211 -6.88 -16.38 2.97
N ARG A 212 -6.46 -15.64 4.00
CA ARG A 212 -5.58 -16.15 5.06
C ARG A 212 -6.15 -15.83 6.43
N GLU A 213 -5.70 -16.58 7.43
CA GLU A 213 -6.01 -16.25 8.82
C GLU A 213 -5.38 -14.90 9.20
N GLY A 214 -6.17 -14.04 9.81
CA GLY A 214 -5.72 -12.87 10.55
C GLY A 214 -6.14 -12.98 12.02
N ASN A 215 -5.67 -12.06 12.85
CA ASN A 215 -5.83 -12.14 14.32
C ASN A 215 -7.25 -12.41 14.82
N ALA A 216 -8.29 -11.95 14.10
CA ALA A 216 -9.69 -12.11 14.51
C ALA A 216 -10.63 -12.51 13.36
N MET A 217 -10.14 -12.55 12.12
CA MET A 217 -10.96 -12.77 10.93
C MET A 217 -10.10 -13.21 9.75
N LEU A 218 -10.74 -13.77 8.71
CA LEU A 218 -10.09 -14.00 7.43
C LEU A 218 -9.74 -12.67 6.77
N LYS A 219 -8.51 -12.57 6.27
CA LYS A 219 -8.01 -11.43 5.50
C LYS A 219 -7.94 -11.80 4.02
N PRO A 220 -8.68 -11.11 3.14
CA PRO A 220 -8.54 -11.28 1.71
C PRO A 220 -7.20 -10.70 1.23
N TYR A 221 -6.56 -11.40 0.31
CA TYR A 221 -5.33 -10.96 -0.35
C TYR A 221 -5.25 -11.47 -1.78
N THR A 222 -4.44 -10.81 -2.60
CA THR A 222 -3.99 -11.33 -3.89
C THR A 222 -2.49 -11.54 -3.85
N GLU A 223 -1.99 -12.41 -4.70
CA GLU A 223 -0.55 -12.62 -4.84
C GLU A 223 0.02 -11.58 -5.83
N PHE A 224 1.14 -10.98 -5.43
CA PHE A 224 1.99 -10.16 -6.25
C PHE A 224 3.27 -10.95 -6.52
N ALA A 225 3.35 -11.58 -7.68
CA ALA A 225 4.48 -12.40 -8.08
C ALA A 225 5.73 -11.56 -8.29
N LEU A 226 6.88 -12.13 -7.92
CA LEU A 226 8.21 -11.52 -8.04
C LEU A 226 9.13 -12.31 -8.98
N TYR A 227 8.56 -13.19 -9.81
CA TYR A 227 9.29 -14.21 -10.57
C TYR A 227 8.54 -14.63 -11.83
N SER A 228 9.29 -14.88 -12.92
CA SER A 228 8.90 -15.75 -14.04
C SER A 228 10.09 -16.64 -14.46
N ALA A 229 9.88 -17.55 -15.42
CA ALA A 229 10.94 -18.39 -15.95
C ALA A 229 12.04 -17.56 -16.67
N GLU A 230 11.66 -16.44 -17.27
CA GLU A 230 12.54 -15.53 -18.01
C GLU A 230 13.20 -14.49 -17.10
N GLN A 231 12.55 -14.11 -16.00
CA GLN A 231 13.06 -13.11 -15.06
C GLN A 231 12.97 -13.61 -13.62
N PRO A 232 14.09 -14.06 -13.02
CA PRO A 232 14.07 -14.57 -11.66
C PRO A 232 13.85 -13.46 -10.63
N MET A 233 13.36 -13.84 -9.46
CA MET A 233 13.32 -12.95 -8.29
C MET A 233 14.74 -12.51 -7.95
N ALA A 234 14.90 -11.21 -7.66
CA ALA A 234 16.18 -10.66 -7.23
C ALA A 234 15.99 -9.76 -6.00
N LEU A 235 16.94 -9.84 -5.09
CA LEU A 235 17.03 -8.97 -3.92
C LEU A 235 18.25 -8.07 -4.08
N GLU A 236 18.07 -6.78 -3.86
CA GLU A 236 19.15 -5.82 -3.89
C GLU A 236 19.91 -5.81 -2.56
N HIS A 237 19.20 -5.90 -1.44
CA HIS A 237 19.78 -5.83 -0.09
C HIS A 237 18.84 -6.45 0.95
N VAL A 238 19.36 -6.87 2.10
CA VAL A 238 18.54 -7.30 3.24
C VAL A 238 19.08 -6.70 4.54
N TYR A 239 18.22 -6.09 5.35
CA TYR A 239 18.54 -5.78 6.74
C TYR A 239 18.01 -6.88 7.66
N LEU A 240 18.83 -7.28 8.62
CA LEU A 240 18.41 -7.98 9.83
C LEU A 240 18.01 -6.94 10.90
N GLY A 241 16.81 -7.08 11.46
CA GLY A 241 16.34 -6.22 12.54
C GLY A 241 17.00 -6.53 13.89
N PRO A 242 16.76 -5.69 14.93
CA PRO A 242 17.37 -5.87 16.25
C PRO A 242 17.04 -7.23 16.86
N GLY A 243 18.07 -7.97 17.27
CA GLY A 243 17.93 -9.30 17.86
C GLY A 243 19.06 -9.67 18.82
N PRO A 244 18.92 -10.81 19.54
CA PRO A 244 19.84 -11.21 20.60
C PRO A 244 21.21 -11.65 20.10
N ASP A 245 21.29 -12.25 18.91
CA ASP A 245 22.54 -12.68 18.29
C ASP A 245 22.56 -12.30 16.80
N PRO A 246 23.01 -11.08 16.47
CA PRO A 246 23.07 -10.61 15.08
C PRO A 246 23.99 -11.45 14.20
N THR A 247 25.13 -11.89 14.72
CA THR A 247 26.14 -12.65 13.95
C THR A 247 25.59 -14.00 13.51
N LEU A 248 25.04 -14.78 14.44
CA LEU A 248 24.45 -16.08 14.11
C LEU A 248 23.23 -15.92 13.20
N SER A 249 22.42 -14.88 13.42
CA SER A 249 21.25 -14.59 12.60
C SER A 249 21.63 -14.24 11.16
N VAL A 250 22.63 -13.38 10.95
CA VAL A 250 23.16 -13.06 9.60
C VAL A 250 23.69 -14.32 8.91
N ASN A 251 24.44 -15.17 9.63
CA ASN A 251 24.94 -16.43 9.08
C ASN A 251 23.80 -17.36 8.64
N SER A 252 22.73 -17.47 9.44
CA SER A 252 21.57 -18.28 9.10
C SER A 252 20.84 -17.76 7.85
N LEU A 253 20.72 -16.43 7.72
CA LEU A 253 20.14 -15.80 6.53
C LEU A 253 21.00 -16.07 5.30
N HIS A 254 22.33 -15.96 5.42
CA HIS A 254 23.25 -16.26 4.33
C HIS A 254 23.09 -17.71 3.82
N LEU A 255 23.03 -18.69 4.74
CA LEU A 255 22.79 -20.09 4.37
C LEU A 255 21.43 -20.28 3.68
N PHE A 256 20.39 -19.65 4.20
CA PHE A 256 19.04 -19.72 3.64
C PHE A 256 18.99 -19.14 2.22
N PHE A 257 19.51 -17.92 2.00
CA PHE A 257 19.52 -17.30 0.68
C PHE A 257 20.39 -18.07 -0.33
N HIS A 258 21.51 -18.63 0.12
CA HIS A 258 22.36 -19.48 -0.73
C HIS A 258 21.63 -20.75 -1.17
N GLN A 259 20.95 -21.45 -0.25
CA GLN A 259 20.15 -22.63 -0.57
C GLN A 259 19.06 -22.33 -1.61
N HIS A 260 18.47 -21.13 -1.58
CA HIS A 260 17.44 -20.69 -2.50
C HIS A 260 17.95 -19.96 -3.75
N GLN A 261 19.28 -19.92 -3.97
CA GLN A 261 19.92 -19.22 -5.09
C GLN A 261 19.47 -17.75 -5.23
N LEU A 262 19.26 -17.08 -4.10
CA LEU A 262 18.69 -15.73 -4.00
C LEU A 262 19.58 -14.83 -3.13
N MET A 263 20.89 -14.85 -3.37
CA MET A 263 21.82 -13.99 -2.64
C MET A 263 21.58 -12.51 -2.96
N PRO A 264 21.35 -11.63 -1.95
CA PRO A 264 21.16 -10.21 -2.21
C PRO A 264 22.42 -9.56 -2.78
N CYS A 265 22.28 -8.75 -3.83
CA CYS A 265 23.43 -8.19 -4.57
C CYS A 265 24.36 -7.32 -3.71
N ARG A 266 23.81 -6.56 -2.75
CA ARG A 266 24.58 -5.75 -1.78
C ARG A 266 24.74 -6.43 -0.42
N GLY A 267 24.42 -7.72 -0.32
CA GLY A 267 24.58 -8.50 0.89
C GLY A 267 23.49 -8.27 1.95
N ILE A 268 23.80 -8.73 3.16
CA ILE A 268 22.94 -8.73 4.34
C ILE A 268 23.63 -7.89 5.41
N ALA A 269 22.93 -6.89 5.95
CA ALA A 269 23.47 -6.00 6.98
C ALA A 269 22.68 -6.13 8.28
N ASP A 270 23.36 -6.05 9.42
CA ASP A 270 22.70 -5.81 10.70
C ASP A 270 22.14 -4.39 10.77
N SER A 271 20.99 -4.24 11.43
CA SER A 271 20.37 -2.94 11.65
C SER A 271 21.24 -2.00 12.48
N ASN A 272 22.16 -2.50 13.31
CA ASN A 272 22.94 -1.76 14.29
C ASN A 272 22.06 -0.95 15.29
N ILE A 273 20.76 -1.25 15.33
CA ILE A 273 19.83 -0.64 16.28
C ILE A 273 19.86 -1.48 17.56
N PRO A 274 20.07 -0.87 18.74
CA PRO A 274 20.20 -1.62 19.98
C PRO A 274 19.01 -2.54 20.25
N TYR A 275 19.30 -3.83 20.46
CA TYR A 275 18.30 -4.78 20.91
C TYR A 275 17.93 -4.49 22.37
N ARG A 276 16.63 -4.33 22.63
CA ARG A 276 16.08 -4.27 23.98
C ARG A 276 15.01 -5.36 24.07
N ALA A 277 15.31 -6.41 24.83
CA ALA A 277 14.29 -7.36 25.23
C ALA A 277 13.31 -6.61 26.15
N CYS A 278 12.04 -6.53 25.75
CA CYS A 278 10.96 -6.14 26.65
C CYS A 278 10.72 -7.27 27.65
#